data_AF-A0A9P1BZ58-F1
#
_entry.id   AF-A0A9P1BZ58-F1
#
_cell.length_a   1.000
_cell.length_b   1.000
_cell.length_c   1.000
_cell.angle_alpha   90.00
_cell.angle_beta   90.00
_cell.angle_gamma   90.00
#
_symmetry.space_group_name_H-M   'P 1'
#
loop_
_entity.id
_entity.type
_entity.pdbx_description
1 polymer ?
#
loop_
_entity_poly.entity_id
_entity_poly.type
_entity_poly.pdbx_seq_one_letter_code
_entity_poly.pdbx_strand_id
1 'polypeptide(L)'
;MQKYQATFEAAVPNPEGPPQPLASPTTYKFQAVQLTYNSSAAAFVSQDFVELEALFERFKVFLASLRASLSVIGVSATMERASPERVHLHAYLHLSKPFHRRGADALDMFKFEGSSPHVEPNRASGKAYIGAVRFGHFYVVCDKKGSLFNFSDWPPFQAYGVEGWWLDNLLKAGKLERHVYLRLAAQVTVGFQKRLADCRAAERFEHDLRVQEAVDAATGELQQAILPMKTFDVVEEFIACHDGAARFRRPILAIVGGTRLGKSMLAVDILKRIAGCLNLPSFLEITVEDSEQMDLADFDRGQHAGVILDGVGDAYFLKRNREVLQGRPKIVKGARSATNVYSYKYSFCSRAVVATFDLGASNLTALKSDHWLQNRNNVQLLWLEAPVYRQPSLPTPAADVWNGSEDGRRKRRWIGSPARVLDFGAS
;
A
#
# COMPACT_ATOMS: atom_id res chain seq x y z
N MET A 1 -30.79 -4.10 9.62
CA MET A 1 -30.06 -2.84 9.39
C MET A 1 -31.07 -1.73 9.14
N GLN A 2 -31.48 -1.01 10.19
CA GLN A 2 -32.38 0.14 10.07
C GLN A 2 -31.58 1.35 9.58
N LYS A 3 -32.02 1.93 8.45
CA LYS A 3 -31.49 3.18 7.90
C LYS A 3 -32.09 4.34 8.67
N TYR A 4 -31.26 5.09 9.40
CA TYR A 4 -31.65 6.41 9.93
C TYR A 4 -31.57 7.42 8.78
N GLN A 5 -32.70 8.02 8.43
CA GLN A 5 -32.80 9.11 7.47
C GLN A 5 -33.09 10.38 8.28
N ALA A 6 -32.13 11.29 8.35
CA ALA A 6 -32.32 12.59 9.00
C ALA A 6 -33.01 13.53 8.02
N THR A 7 -34.29 13.83 8.26
CA THR A 7 -35.03 14.90 7.60
C THR A 7 -34.63 16.24 8.22
N PHE A 8 -34.02 17.12 7.43
CA PHE A 8 -33.86 18.53 7.77
C PHE A 8 -34.97 19.32 7.07
N GLU A 9 -35.96 19.80 7.82
CA GLU A 9 -36.84 20.87 7.38
C GLU A 9 -36.18 22.21 7.65
N ALA A 10 -36.03 23.03 6.61
CA ALA A 10 -35.55 24.40 6.75
C ALA A 10 -36.67 25.27 7.32
N ALA A 11 -36.42 25.91 8.46
CA ALA A 11 -37.35 26.86 9.06
C ALA A 11 -37.51 28.10 8.16
N VAL A 12 -38.75 28.43 7.80
CA VAL A 12 -39.10 29.68 7.11
C VAL A 12 -38.94 30.84 8.10
N PRO A 13 -38.23 31.94 7.74
CA PRO A 13 -38.03 33.06 8.65
C PRO A 13 -39.31 33.87 8.81
N ASN A 14 -39.72 34.08 10.06
CA ASN A 14 -40.82 34.96 10.45
C ASN A 14 -40.35 36.43 10.35
N PRO A 15 -40.99 37.31 9.55
CA PRO A 15 -40.45 38.64 9.24
C PRO A 15 -40.65 39.71 10.32
N GLU A 16 -41.29 39.41 11.45
CA GLU A 16 -41.50 40.37 12.54
C GLU A 16 -41.11 39.76 13.89
N GLY A 17 -39.81 39.81 14.20
CA GLY A 17 -39.28 39.57 15.55
C GLY A 17 -39.00 40.91 16.27
N PRO A 18 -39.06 40.95 17.61
CA PRO A 18 -38.77 42.17 18.39
C PRO A 18 -37.35 42.69 18.06
N PRO A 19 -37.10 44.00 18.19
CA PRO A 19 -35.84 44.62 17.79
C PRO A 19 -34.67 43.88 18.44
N GLN A 20 -33.72 43.41 17.61
CA GLN A 20 -32.51 42.75 18.08
C GLN A 20 -31.78 43.70 19.05
N PRO A 21 -31.41 43.24 20.27
CA PRO A 21 -30.59 44.05 21.15
C PRO A 21 -29.27 44.37 20.44
N LEU A 22 -28.86 45.65 20.51
CA LEU A 22 -27.54 46.12 20.05
C LEU A 22 -26.47 45.10 20.44
N ALA A 23 -25.75 44.57 19.45
CA ALA A 23 -24.75 43.53 19.65
C ALA A 23 -23.80 43.95 20.78
N SER A 24 -23.80 43.19 21.87
CA SER A 24 -22.87 43.40 22.97
C SER A 24 -21.44 43.36 22.42
N PRO A 25 -20.55 44.31 22.77
CA PRO A 25 -19.21 44.37 22.23
C PRO A 25 -18.47 43.05 22.48
N THR A 26 -17.89 42.49 21.41
CA THR A 26 -17.14 41.23 21.46
C THR A 26 -16.08 41.30 22.55
N THR A 27 -16.18 40.38 23.50
CA THR A 27 -15.26 40.28 24.64
C THR A 27 -14.32 39.11 24.41
N TYR A 28 -13.01 39.38 24.43
CA TYR A 28 -11.98 38.36 24.29
C TYR A 28 -11.40 38.05 25.65
N LYS A 29 -11.50 36.79 26.07
CA LYS A 29 -10.95 36.30 27.34
C LYS A 29 -10.22 34.96 27.14
N PHE A 30 -8.92 34.94 27.40
CA PHE A 30 -8.12 33.71 27.30
C PHE A 30 -6.82 33.81 28.09
N GLN A 31 -6.28 32.68 28.52
CA GLN A 31 -4.96 32.59 29.15
C GLN A 31 -3.98 31.75 28.34
N ALA A 32 -4.48 30.99 27.36
CA ALA A 32 -3.66 30.40 26.31
C ALA A 32 -4.41 30.47 24.98
N VAL A 33 -3.69 30.70 23.88
CA VAL A 33 -4.30 30.99 22.59
C VAL A 33 -3.42 30.53 21.44
N GLN A 34 -4.03 29.97 20.41
CA GLN A 34 -3.40 29.76 19.11
C GLN A 34 -3.74 30.92 18.18
N LEU A 35 -2.73 31.44 17.49
CA LEU A 35 -2.84 32.48 16.48
C LEU A 35 -2.42 31.89 15.15
N THR A 36 -3.24 32.08 14.11
CA THR A 36 -2.92 31.65 12.75
C THR A 36 -2.99 32.84 11.81
N TYR A 37 -1.90 33.13 11.10
CA TYR A 37 -1.82 34.22 10.14
C TYR A 37 -1.80 33.67 8.72
N ASN A 38 -2.65 34.26 7.89
CA ASN A 38 -2.70 34.03 6.46
C ASN A 38 -2.74 35.41 5.79
N SER A 39 -1.99 35.58 4.71
CA SER A 39 -1.93 36.83 3.96
C SER A 39 -1.68 36.54 2.49
N SER A 40 -2.17 37.43 1.63
CA SER A 40 -1.84 37.45 0.20
C SER A 40 -0.63 38.33 -0.13
N ALA A 41 0.02 38.93 0.89
CA ALA A 41 1.24 39.70 0.70
C ALA A 41 2.36 38.84 0.10
N ALA A 42 3.23 39.46 -0.71
CA ALA A 42 4.28 38.78 -1.48
C ALA A 42 5.12 37.81 -0.62
N ALA A 43 5.49 38.19 0.60
CA ALA A 43 6.28 37.35 1.50
C ALA A 43 5.58 36.03 1.90
N PHE A 44 4.25 36.01 2.03
CA PHE A 44 3.48 34.81 2.40
C PHE A 44 3.26 33.83 1.23
N VAL A 45 3.47 34.31 0.00
CA VAL A 45 3.36 33.50 -1.23
C VAL A 45 4.72 33.19 -1.85
N SER A 46 5.81 33.55 -1.16
CA SER A 46 7.16 33.29 -1.66
C SER A 46 7.46 31.79 -1.69
N GLN A 47 8.24 31.40 -2.70
CA GLN A 47 8.86 30.08 -2.80
C GLN A 47 10.35 30.13 -2.42
N ASP A 48 10.94 31.33 -2.30
CA ASP A 48 12.33 31.50 -1.91
C ASP A 48 12.49 31.28 -0.40
N PHE A 49 13.34 30.33 -0.05
CA PHE A 49 13.62 29.97 1.33
C PHE A 49 14.23 31.14 2.13
N VAL A 50 15.03 32.00 1.50
CA VAL A 50 15.66 33.15 2.16
C VAL A 50 14.60 34.20 2.54
N GLU A 51 13.65 34.46 1.64
CA GLU A 51 12.55 35.39 1.93
C GLU A 51 11.62 34.86 3.02
N LEU A 52 11.34 33.55 3.00
CA LEU A 52 10.53 32.89 4.02
C LEU A 52 11.21 32.87 5.38
N GLU A 53 12.52 32.61 5.43
CA GLU A 53 13.30 32.68 6.66
C GLU A 53 13.28 34.11 7.22
N ALA A 54 13.51 35.13 6.38
CA ALA A 54 13.44 36.52 6.79
C ALA A 54 12.04 36.92 7.32
N LEU A 55 10.97 36.43 6.69
CA LEU A 55 9.60 36.61 7.19
C LEU A 55 9.43 35.95 8.58
N PHE A 56 9.94 34.74 8.76
CA PHE A 56 9.85 34.03 10.04
C PHE A 56 10.66 34.71 11.14
N GLU A 57 11.84 35.27 10.83
CA GLU A 57 12.62 36.06 11.78
C GLU A 57 11.86 37.30 12.25
N ARG A 58 11.25 38.06 11.34
CA ARG A 58 10.40 39.20 11.70
C ARG A 58 9.20 38.76 12.54
N PHE A 59 8.62 37.60 12.25
CA PHE A 59 7.55 37.03 13.06
C PHE A 59 8.03 36.68 14.48
N LYS A 60 9.22 36.11 14.66
CA LYS A 60 9.80 35.86 15.99
C LYS A 60 10.02 37.15 16.77
N VAL A 61 10.54 38.21 16.13
CA VAL A 61 10.70 39.53 16.76
C VAL A 61 9.35 40.09 17.20
N PHE A 62 8.32 39.97 16.36
CA PHE A 62 6.97 40.35 16.72
C PHE A 62 6.45 39.58 17.95
N LEU A 63 6.60 38.26 17.99
CA LEU A 63 6.20 37.44 19.15
C LEU A 63 6.99 37.78 20.42
N ALA A 64 8.26 38.15 20.31
CA ALA A 64 9.05 38.64 21.43
C ALA A 64 8.48 39.95 22.01
N SER A 65 7.99 40.85 21.16
CA SER A 65 7.31 42.08 21.60
C SER A 65 5.99 41.80 22.31
N LEU A 66 5.21 40.81 21.84
CA LEU A 66 4.01 40.33 22.52
C LEU A 66 4.35 39.73 23.88
N ARG A 67 5.43 38.95 23.98
CA ARG A 67 5.89 38.36 25.22
C ARG A 67 6.18 39.41 26.29
N ALA A 68 6.91 40.46 25.92
CA ALA A 68 7.20 41.59 26.79
C ALA A 68 5.93 42.33 27.25
N SER A 69 4.97 42.52 26.33
CA SER A 69 3.76 43.29 26.59
C SER A 69 2.68 42.53 27.38
N LEU A 70 2.63 41.19 27.28
CA LEU A 70 1.53 40.38 27.81
C LEU A 70 1.94 39.44 28.95
N SER A 71 3.16 39.56 29.48
CA SER A 71 3.67 38.65 30.53
C SER A 71 3.53 37.17 30.14
N VAL A 72 3.98 36.84 28.92
CA VAL A 72 3.84 35.48 28.37
C VAL A 72 4.85 34.55 29.04
N ILE A 73 4.37 33.37 29.48
CA ILE A 73 5.17 32.30 30.07
C ILE A 73 5.93 31.56 28.97
N GLY A 74 5.22 31.15 27.91
CA GLY A 74 5.78 30.38 26.80
C GLY A 74 5.23 30.84 25.45
N VAL A 75 6.11 30.79 24.45
CA VAL A 75 5.85 31.09 23.04
C VAL A 75 6.34 29.92 22.20
N SER A 76 5.48 29.48 21.30
CA SER A 76 5.85 28.55 20.22
C SER A 76 5.38 29.11 18.89
N ALA A 77 6.14 28.90 17.83
CA ALA A 77 5.80 29.37 16.50
C ALA A 77 6.25 28.38 15.42
N THR A 78 5.50 28.31 14.33
CA THR A 78 5.84 27.50 13.17
C THR A 78 5.35 28.14 11.89
N MET A 79 6.17 28.05 10.84
CA MET A 79 5.76 28.28 9.47
C MET A 79 5.45 26.95 8.79
N GLU A 80 4.28 26.82 8.17
CA GLU A 80 3.89 25.63 7.42
C GLU A 80 3.36 25.97 6.03
N ARG A 81 3.57 25.09 5.05
CA ARG A 81 2.95 25.17 3.72
C ARG A 81 1.46 24.89 3.85
N ALA A 82 0.65 25.90 3.57
CA ALA A 82 -0.81 25.79 3.49
C ALA A 82 -1.25 25.23 2.12
N SER A 83 -0.46 25.53 1.09
CA SER A 83 -0.59 25.03 -0.28
C SER A 83 0.80 25.05 -0.94
N PRO A 84 0.96 24.53 -2.17
CA PRO A 84 2.22 24.66 -2.91
C PRO A 84 2.69 26.12 -3.08
N GLU A 85 1.78 27.08 -3.03
CA GLU A 85 2.04 28.50 -3.34
C GLU A 85 1.99 29.41 -2.11
N ARG A 86 1.66 28.90 -0.91
CA ARG A 86 1.41 29.75 0.26
C ARG A 86 1.87 29.12 1.57
N VAL A 87 2.35 29.97 2.47
CA VAL A 87 2.65 29.61 3.86
C VAL A 87 1.64 30.20 4.85
N HIS A 88 1.45 29.52 5.97
CA HIS A 88 0.82 30.05 7.17
C HIS A 88 1.84 30.21 8.28
N LEU A 89 1.64 31.21 9.12
CA LEU A 89 2.36 31.36 10.38
C LEU A 89 1.44 31.00 11.53
N HIS A 90 1.87 30.08 12.38
CA HIS A 90 1.18 29.71 13.60
C HIS A 90 1.99 30.16 14.80
N ALA A 91 1.30 30.65 15.83
CA ALA A 91 1.87 30.87 17.14
C ALA A 91 0.96 30.30 18.23
N TYR A 92 1.54 29.83 19.33
CA TYR A 92 0.83 29.49 20.54
C TYR A 92 1.42 30.28 21.71
N LEU A 93 0.56 31.00 22.43
CA LEU A 93 0.95 31.84 23.56
C LEU A 93 0.29 31.31 24.83
N HIS A 94 1.07 31.18 25.90
CA HIS A 94 0.58 30.87 27.25
C HIS A 94 0.91 32.02 28.20
N LEU A 95 -0.11 32.70 28.73
CA LEU A 95 0.02 33.93 29.50
C LEU A 95 -0.02 33.65 31.01
N SER A 96 0.74 34.42 31.80
CA SER A 96 0.67 34.31 33.26
C SER A 96 -0.63 34.84 33.84
N LYS A 97 -1.27 35.78 33.13
CA LYS A 97 -2.55 36.38 33.50
C LYS A 97 -3.53 36.29 32.32
N PRO A 98 -4.83 36.10 32.57
CA PRO A 98 -5.82 36.09 31.50
C PRO A 98 -5.81 37.42 30.72
N PHE A 99 -5.69 37.33 29.40
CA PHE A 99 -6.04 38.42 28.51
C PHE A 99 -7.54 38.70 28.63
N HIS A 100 -7.91 39.95 28.82
CA HIS A 100 -9.31 40.37 28.87
C HIS A 100 -9.45 41.76 28.26
N ARG A 101 -10.00 41.84 27.05
CA ARG A 101 -10.29 43.10 26.35
C ARG A 101 -11.64 43.04 25.66
N ARG A 102 -12.22 44.22 25.43
CA ARG A 102 -13.50 44.42 24.74
C ARG A 102 -13.33 45.48 23.67
N GLY A 103 -14.11 45.39 22.61
CA GLY A 103 -14.11 46.38 21.53
C GLY A 103 -13.54 45.84 20.22
N ALA A 104 -13.68 46.62 19.16
CA ALA A 104 -13.27 46.26 17.80
C ALA A 104 -11.74 46.20 17.65
N ASP A 105 -11.02 46.98 18.44
CA ASP A 105 -9.56 47.11 18.49
C ASP A 105 -8.90 46.16 19.51
N ALA A 106 -9.69 45.34 20.21
CA ALA A 106 -9.22 44.48 21.29
C ALA A 106 -8.07 43.55 20.87
N LEU A 107 -8.02 43.15 19.60
CA LEU A 107 -7.01 42.25 19.04
C LEU A 107 -5.93 42.96 18.22
N ASP A 108 -5.92 44.29 18.15
CA ASP A 108 -5.00 45.04 17.28
C ASP A 108 -3.53 44.77 17.59
N MET A 109 -3.21 44.52 18.86
CA MET A 109 -1.85 44.18 19.25
C MET A 109 -1.35 42.85 18.66
N PHE A 110 -2.26 41.97 18.25
CA PHE A 110 -1.92 40.70 17.61
C PHE A 110 -1.77 40.82 16.09
N LYS A 111 -1.94 41.99 15.48
CA LYS A 111 -1.73 42.17 14.04
C LYS A 111 -0.24 42.08 13.69
N PHE A 112 0.09 41.29 12.69
CA PHE A 112 1.45 41.11 12.17
C PHE A 112 1.51 41.55 10.72
N GLU A 113 2.33 42.56 10.40
CA GLU A 113 2.50 43.11 9.04
C GLU A 113 1.16 43.41 8.34
N GLY A 114 0.20 43.97 9.08
CA GLY A 114 -1.15 44.29 8.58
C GLY A 114 -2.12 43.10 8.51
N SER A 115 -1.67 41.87 8.76
CA SER A 115 -2.52 40.68 8.83
C SER A 115 -3.07 40.46 10.25
N SER A 116 -4.39 40.36 10.35
CA SER A 116 -5.07 39.96 11.59
C SER A 116 -5.07 38.43 11.72
N PRO A 117 -4.72 37.86 12.89
CA PRO A 117 -4.74 36.42 13.06
C PRO A 117 -6.17 35.89 13.20
N HIS A 118 -6.36 34.65 12.79
CA HIS A 118 -7.40 33.81 13.37
C HIS A 118 -7.01 33.43 14.80
N VAL A 119 -7.87 33.77 15.75
CA VAL A 119 -7.62 33.61 17.20
C VAL A 119 -8.44 32.45 17.73
N GLU A 120 -7.76 31.43 18.24
CA GLU A 120 -8.39 30.25 18.82
C GLU A 120 -7.97 30.06 20.28
N PRO A 121 -8.79 30.55 21.24
CA PRO A 121 -8.56 30.37 22.65
C PRO A 121 -8.58 28.91 23.10
N ASN A 122 -7.69 28.55 24.02
CA ASN A 122 -7.79 27.29 24.75
C ASN A 122 -9.05 27.32 25.65
N ARG A 123 -9.93 26.32 25.47
CA ARG A 123 -11.19 26.18 26.21
C ARG A 123 -11.10 25.24 27.41
N ALA A 124 -9.98 24.55 27.61
CA ALA A 124 -9.78 23.65 28.73
C ALA A 124 -9.74 24.42 30.07
N SER A 125 -10.20 23.78 31.14
CA SER A 125 -10.20 24.35 32.49
C SER A 125 -9.84 23.29 33.53
N GLY A 126 -9.57 23.74 34.76
CA GLY A 126 -9.25 22.86 35.89
C GLY A 126 -8.01 21.99 35.64
N LYS A 127 -8.07 20.72 36.03
CA LYS A 127 -6.93 19.78 35.97
C LYS A 127 -6.43 19.52 34.54
N ALA A 128 -7.28 19.68 33.53
CA ALA A 128 -6.93 19.44 32.13
C ALA A 128 -6.23 20.63 31.45
N TYR A 129 -6.29 21.82 32.05
CA TYR A 129 -5.80 23.06 31.45
C TYR A 129 -4.32 22.97 31.03
N ILE A 130 -3.44 22.59 31.96
CA ILE A 130 -2.00 22.56 31.68
C ILE A 130 -1.62 21.51 30.63
N GLY A 131 -2.35 20.38 30.59
CA GLY A 131 -2.16 19.36 29.57
C GLY A 131 -2.51 19.88 28.17
N ALA A 132 -3.62 20.61 28.05
CA ALA A 132 -4.03 21.23 26.80
C ALA A 132 -3.06 22.34 26.34
N VAL A 133 -2.49 23.12 27.28
CA VAL A 133 -1.46 24.12 26.98
C VAL A 133 -0.18 23.46 26.45
N ARG A 134 0.32 22.42 27.12
CA ARG A 134 1.50 21.65 26.69
C ARG A 134 1.29 21.04 25.30
N PHE A 135 0.10 20.46 25.07
CA PHE A 135 -0.26 19.94 23.75
C PHE A 135 -0.31 21.05 22.69
N GLY A 136 -0.86 22.23 23.00
CA GLY A 136 -0.90 23.36 22.06
C GLY A 136 0.51 23.83 21.65
N HIS A 137 1.41 23.98 22.61
CA HIS A 137 2.82 24.28 22.32
C HIS A 137 3.47 23.17 21.48
N PHE A 138 3.25 21.91 21.85
CA PHE A 138 3.80 20.76 21.12
C PHE A 138 3.27 20.70 19.68
N TYR A 139 1.98 20.89 19.49
CA TYR A 139 1.31 20.85 18.19
C TYR A 139 1.86 21.87 17.21
N VAL A 140 2.18 23.08 17.70
CA VAL A 140 2.78 24.12 16.87
C VAL A 140 4.20 23.71 16.47
N VAL A 141 5.07 23.36 17.42
CA VAL A 141 6.51 23.16 17.17
C VAL A 141 6.88 21.81 16.58
N CYS A 142 5.96 20.84 16.62
CA CYS A 142 6.19 19.53 16.06
C CYS A 142 6.41 19.64 14.55
N ASP A 143 7.41 18.91 14.06
CA ASP A 143 7.80 18.83 12.65
C ASP A 143 6.73 18.05 11.85
N LYS A 144 5.63 18.74 11.55
CA LYS A 144 4.49 18.18 10.82
C LYS A 144 4.80 18.18 9.34
N LYS A 145 4.05 17.38 8.58
CA LYS A 145 4.09 17.44 7.12
C LYS A 145 3.87 18.88 6.64
N GLY A 146 4.82 19.42 5.89
CA GLY A 146 4.79 20.78 5.37
C GLY A 146 5.32 21.85 6.31
N SER A 147 5.81 21.51 7.51
CA SER A 147 6.55 22.45 8.36
C SER A 147 7.85 22.89 7.68
N LEU A 148 8.16 24.19 7.77
CA LEU A 148 9.37 24.80 7.18
C LEU A 148 10.33 25.30 8.28
N PHE A 149 9.82 26.10 9.20
CA PHE A 149 10.59 26.70 10.30
C PHE A 149 9.81 26.62 11.59
N ASN A 150 10.49 26.28 12.68
CA ASN A 150 9.85 26.11 13.99
C ASN A 150 10.69 26.87 15.04
N PHE A 151 10.03 27.44 16.04
CA PHE A 151 10.65 28.15 17.15
C PHE A 151 9.88 27.92 18.44
N SER A 152 10.59 27.80 19.56
CA SER A 152 9.98 27.79 20.88
C SER A 152 10.95 28.24 21.95
N ASP A 153 10.48 29.07 22.87
CA ASP A 153 11.18 29.37 24.13
C ASP A 153 10.70 28.47 25.29
N TRP A 154 9.75 27.57 25.00
CA TRP A 154 9.22 26.58 25.93
C TRP A 154 9.21 25.19 25.27
N PRO A 155 10.40 24.62 24.99
CA PRO A 155 10.53 23.47 24.11
C PRO A 155 10.01 22.16 24.73
N PRO A 156 9.44 21.24 23.91
CA PRO A 156 9.03 19.92 24.36
C PRO A 156 10.24 19.10 24.84
N PHE A 157 10.00 18.14 25.73
CA PHE A 157 10.99 17.27 26.37
C PHE A 157 11.99 17.96 27.31
N GLN A 158 12.02 19.30 27.34
CA GLN A 158 12.83 20.08 28.29
C GLN A 158 11.90 20.82 29.27
N ALA A 159 10.95 21.59 28.75
CA ALA A 159 10.05 22.37 29.57
C ALA A 159 8.80 21.59 30.02
N TYR A 160 8.43 20.55 29.27
CA TYR A 160 7.32 19.65 29.59
C TYR A 160 7.48 18.27 28.91
N GLY A 161 6.88 17.25 29.50
CA GLY A 161 6.80 15.91 28.90
C GLY A 161 5.77 15.84 27.76
N VAL A 162 6.12 15.11 26.71
CA VAL A 162 5.23 14.81 25.57
C VAL A 162 4.57 13.46 25.81
N GLU A 163 3.25 13.43 25.64
CA GLU A 163 2.47 12.20 25.83
C GLU A 163 2.43 11.36 24.55
N GLY A 164 2.63 10.04 24.66
CA GLY A 164 2.65 9.16 23.48
C GLY A 164 1.36 9.19 22.66
N TRP A 165 0.20 9.37 23.30
CA TRP A 165 -1.09 9.45 22.61
C TRP A 165 -1.25 10.72 21.75
N TRP A 166 -0.49 11.79 22.03
CA TRP A 166 -0.43 12.97 21.16
C TRP A 166 0.18 12.60 19.81
N LEU A 167 1.28 11.84 19.83
CA LEU A 167 1.95 11.35 18.61
C LEU A 167 1.03 10.43 17.82
N ASP A 168 0.37 9.51 18.51
CA ASP A 168 -0.53 8.54 17.90
C ASP A 168 -1.70 9.25 17.17
N ASN A 169 -2.26 10.30 17.76
CA ASN A 169 -3.32 11.10 17.15
C ASN A 169 -2.83 11.90 15.94
N LEU A 170 -1.63 12.48 16.00
CA LEU A 170 -1.08 13.24 14.87
C LEU A 170 -0.72 12.34 13.68
N LEU A 171 -0.18 11.15 13.93
CA LEU A 171 0.06 10.17 12.88
C LEU A 171 -1.27 9.71 12.24
N LYS A 172 -2.27 9.37 13.07
CA LYS A 172 -3.61 8.97 12.59
C LYS A 172 -4.30 10.07 11.77
N ALA A 173 -4.14 11.32 12.16
CA ALA A 173 -4.66 12.47 11.42
C ALA A 173 -3.82 12.81 10.15
N GLY A 174 -2.81 12.01 9.83
CA GLY A 174 -1.95 12.20 8.66
C GLY A 174 -1.01 13.41 8.76
N LYS A 175 -0.84 13.99 9.95
CA LYS A 175 -0.04 15.20 10.19
C LYS A 175 1.46 14.92 10.34
N LEU A 176 1.85 13.69 10.66
CA LEU A 176 3.25 13.29 10.79
C LEU A 176 3.65 12.29 9.71
N GLU A 177 4.91 12.37 9.30
CA GLU A 177 5.58 11.26 8.64
C GLU A 177 5.97 10.18 9.65
N ARG A 178 6.03 8.93 9.21
CA ARG A 178 6.37 7.79 10.08
C ARG A 178 7.74 7.95 10.72
N HIS A 179 8.73 8.43 9.97
CA HIS A 179 10.08 8.62 10.48
C HIS A 179 10.13 9.71 11.58
N VAL A 180 9.39 10.82 11.41
CA VAL A 180 9.25 11.87 12.44
C VAL A 180 8.54 11.33 13.68
N TYR A 181 7.43 10.60 13.48
CA TYR A 181 6.69 9.94 14.55
C TYR A 181 7.58 9.01 15.38
N LEU A 182 8.38 8.16 14.72
CA LEU A 182 9.30 7.23 15.41
C LEU A 182 10.42 7.98 16.14
N ARG A 183 10.98 9.04 15.55
CA ARG A 183 11.98 9.91 16.20
C ARG A 183 11.44 10.51 17.50
N LEU A 184 10.21 11.02 17.49
CA LEU A 184 9.56 11.58 18.69
C LEU A 184 9.15 10.50 19.69
N ALA A 185 8.64 9.37 19.21
CA ALA A 185 8.24 8.24 20.06
C ALA A 185 9.43 7.62 20.80
N ALA A 186 10.63 7.62 20.20
CA ALA A 186 11.86 7.19 20.85
C ALA A 186 12.20 8.05 22.07
N GLN A 187 11.93 9.36 22.03
CA GLN A 187 12.13 10.26 23.18
C GLN A 187 11.07 10.06 24.27
N VAL A 188 9.85 9.65 23.93
CA VAL A 188 8.81 9.30 24.91
C VAL A 188 9.15 8.00 25.65
N THR A 189 9.87 7.06 25.00
CA THR A 189 10.31 5.74 25.48
C THR A 189 9.18 4.73 25.75
N VAL A 190 8.13 5.12 26.46
CA VAL A 190 7.02 4.25 26.87
C VAL A 190 6.26 3.76 25.64
N GLY A 191 6.26 2.43 25.41
CA GLY A 191 5.55 1.80 24.30
C GLY A 191 6.23 1.93 22.93
N PHE A 192 7.49 2.40 22.87
CA PHE A 192 8.22 2.59 21.61
C PHE A 192 8.35 1.30 20.79
N GLN A 193 8.67 0.15 21.41
CA GLN A 193 8.82 -1.12 20.69
C GLN A 193 7.56 -1.51 19.91
N LYS A 194 6.38 -1.34 20.52
CA LYS A 194 5.11 -1.62 19.86
C LYS A 194 4.88 -0.67 18.67
N ARG A 195 5.07 0.63 18.87
CA ARG A 195 4.94 1.64 17.80
C ARG A 195 5.88 1.38 16.63
N LEU A 196 7.12 0.98 16.91
CA LEU A 196 8.10 0.60 15.89
C LEU A 196 7.65 -0.63 15.10
N ALA A 197 7.13 -1.66 15.78
CA ALA A 197 6.59 -2.84 15.12
C ALA A 197 5.39 -2.51 14.22
N ASP A 198 4.47 -1.67 14.71
CA ASP A 198 3.29 -1.24 13.97
C ASP A 198 3.67 -0.44 12.71
N CYS A 199 4.61 0.52 12.82
CA CYS A 199 5.10 1.25 11.65
C CYS A 199 5.76 0.34 10.61
N ARG A 200 6.62 -0.59 11.05
CA ARG A 200 7.28 -1.55 10.15
C ARG A 200 6.29 -2.52 9.50
N ALA A 201 5.24 -2.91 10.21
CA ALA A 201 4.18 -3.74 9.63
C ALA A 201 3.41 -2.98 8.55
N ALA A 202 3.06 -1.71 8.79
CA ALA A 202 2.41 -0.86 7.80
C ALA A 202 3.29 -0.62 6.56
N GLU A 203 4.59 -0.34 6.74
CA GLU A 203 5.52 -0.14 5.63
C GLU A 203 5.69 -1.40 4.77
N ARG A 204 5.75 -2.58 5.40
CA ARG A 204 5.77 -3.86 4.68
C ARG A 204 4.50 -4.07 3.88
N PHE A 205 3.34 -3.87 4.49
CA PHE A 205 2.06 -3.98 3.80
C PHE A 205 1.96 -3.05 2.58
N GLU A 206 2.35 -1.78 2.73
CA GLU A 206 2.37 -0.82 1.62
C GLU A 206 3.40 -1.16 0.54
N HIS A 207 4.51 -1.80 0.92
CA HIS A 207 5.47 -2.31 -0.04
C HIS A 207 4.90 -3.48 -0.83
N ASP A 208 4.33 -4.48 -0.15
CA ASP A 208 3.76 -5.68 -0.76
C ASP A 208 2.61 -5.31 -1.70
N LEU A 209 1.77 -4.35 -1.31
CA LEU A 209 0.71 -3.81 -2.18
C LEU A 209 1.28 -3.19 -3.47
N ARG A 210 2.33 -2.37 -3.36
CA ARG A 210 2.97 -1.75 -4.54
C ARG A 210 3.62 -2.79 -5.46
N VAL A 211 4.20 -3.85 -4.90
CA VAL A 211 4.74 -4.97 -5.69
C VAL A 211 3.61 -5.68 -6.43
N GLN A 212 2.50 -5.97 -5.75
CA GLN A 212 1.34 -6.60 -6.38
C GLN A 212 0.75 -5.73 -7.49
N GLU A 213 0.54 -4.44 -7.25
CA GLU A 213 0.05 -3.50 -8.26
C GLU A 213 0.96 -3.45 -9.50
N ALA A 214 2.28 -3.48 -9.31
CA ALA A 214 3.23 -3.50 -10.41
C ALA A 214 3.18 -4.81 -11.22
N VAL A 215 3.02 -5.95 -10.53
CA VAL A 215 2.86 -7.26 -11.18
C VAL A 215 1.55 -7.34 -11.96
N ASP A 216 0.45 -6.85 -11.38
CA ASP A 216 -0.87 -6.83 -12.03
C ASP A 216 -0.85 -5.94 -13.27
N ALA A 217 -0.23 -4.76 -13.20
CA ALA A 217 -0.06 -3.86 -14.33
C ALA A 217 0.73 -4.53 -15.47
N ALA A 218 1.88 -5.14 -15.15
CA ALA A 218 2.70 -5.85 -16.13
C ALA A 218 1.95 -7.07 -16.74
N THR A 219 1.18 -7.79 -15.94
CA THR A 219 0.36 -8.92 -16.39
C THR A 219 -0.72 -8.45 -17.35
N GLY A 220 -1.37 -7.31 -17.07
CA GLY A 220 -2.37 -6.70 -17.95
C GLY A 220 -1.81 -6.30 -19.32
N GLU A 221 -0.61 -5.73 -19.36
CA GLU A 221 0.07 -5.39 -20.61
C GLU A 221 0.40 -6.64 -21.43
N LEU A 222 0.88 -7.71 -20.78
CA LEU A 222 1.23 -8.97 -21.43
C LEU A 222 0.01 -9.76 -21.92
N GLN A 223 -1.19 -9.51 -21.38
CA GLN A 223 -2.39 -10.26 -21.74
C GLN A 223 -2.74 -10.13 -23.22
N GLN A 224 -2.44 -9.00 -23.86
CA GLN A 224 -2.66 -8.78 -25.30
C GLN A 224 -1.69 -9.58 -26.18
N ALA A 225 -0.56 -10.04 -25.63
CA ALA A 225 0.46 -10.81 -26.34
C ALA A 225 0.28 -12.33 -26.21
N ILE A 226 -0.73 -12.81 -25.47
CA ILE A 226 -0.99 -14.24 -25.30
C ILE A 226 -1.48 -14.84 -26.63
N LEU A 227 -0.68 -15.76 -27.18
CA LEU A 227 -1.05 -16.53 -28.37
C LEU A 227 -2.08 -17.63 -28.04
N PRO A 228 -2.95 -18.02 -28.99
CA PRO A 228 -3.91 -19.10 -28.79
C PRO A 228 -3.23 -20.42 -28.41
N MET A 229 -3.72 -21.06 -27.33
CA MET A 229 -3.21 -22.34 -26.85
C MET A 229 -3.59 -23.49 -27.80
N LYS A 230 -2.70 -24.47 -27.93
CA LYS A 230 -2.99 -25.78 -28.52
C LYS A 230 -3.80 -26.62 -27.53
N THR A 231 -4.58 -27.54 -28.08
CA THR A 231 -5.36 -28.51 -27.32
C THR A 231 -4.59 -29.82 -27.23
N PHE A 232 -4.66 -30.49 -26.08
CA PHE A 232 -4.02 -31.78 -25.83
C PHE A 232 -5.03 -32.72 -25.17
N ASP A 233 -5.18 -33.94 -25.67
CA ASP A 233 -6.20 -34.88 -25.16
C ASP A 233 -6.02 -35.18 -23.67
N VAL A 234 -4.77 -35.35 -23.23
CA VAL A 234 -4.43 -35.55 -21.81
C VAL A 234 -4.90 -34.38 -20.94
N VAL A 235 -4.85 -33.15 -21.45
CA VAL A 235 -5.33 -31.96 -20.74
C VAL A 235 -6.84 -31.94 -20.66
N GLU A 236 -7.54 -32.27 -21.75
CA GLU A 236 -9.00 -32.32 -21.77
C GLU A 236 -9.54 -33.39 -20.81
N GLU A 237 -8.91 -34.56 -20.77
CA GLU A 237 -9.23 -35.60 -19.78
C GLU A 237 -8.96 -35.16 -18.34
N PHE A 238 -7.87 -34.44 -18.11
CA PHE A 238 -7.56 -33.88 -16.79
C PHE A 238 -8.65 -32.90 -16.33
N ILE A 239 -9.06 -31.98 -17.21
CA ILE A 239 -10.11 -31.01 -16.94
C ILE A 239 -11.44 -31.72 -16.67
N ALA A 240 -11.78 -32.73 -17.46
CA ALA A 240 -12.98 -33.54 -17.29
C ALA A 240 -13.02 -34.29 -15.94
N CYS A 241 -11.86 -34.53 -15.31
CA CYS A 241 -11.87 -35.05 -13.95
C CYS A 241 -12.49 -34.04 -12.97
N HIS A 242 -12.37 -32.73 -13.20
CA HIS A 242 -12.71 -31.60 -12.32
C HIS A 242 -14.09 -30.98 -12.60
N ASP A 243 -15.09 -31.85 -12.68
CA ASP A 243 -16.51 -31.59 -12.91
C ASP A 243 -17.32 -31.11 -11.68
N GLY A 244 -16.68 -30.93 -10.54
CA GLY A 244 -17.35 -30.62 -9.26
C GLY A 244 -17.90 -31.83 -8.49
N ALA A 245 -17.86 -33.03 -9.05
CA ALA A 245 -18.31 -34.24 -8.37
C ALA A 245 -17.36 -34.64 -7.22
N ALA A 246 -17.93 -35.27 -6.18
CA ALA A 246 -17.14 -35.79 -5.06
C ALA A 246 -16.31 -37.00 -5.52
N ARG A 247 -14.99 -36.96 -5.29
CA ARG A 247 -14.06 -38.05 -5.59
C ARG A 247 -13.03 -38.18 -4.47
N PHE A 248 -12.63 -39.41 -4.14
CA PHE A 248 -11.64 -39.65 -3.08
C PHE A 248 -10.23 -39.21 -3.46
N ARG A 249 -9.87 -39.34 -4.74
CA ARG A 249 -8.57 -38.93 -5.28
C ARG A 249 -8.79 -38.36 -6.68
N ARG A 250 -7.93 -37.41 -7.04
CA ARG A 250 -7.85 -36.82 -8.38
C ARG A 250 -6.41 -36.96 -8.88
N PRO A 251 -6.20 -37.17 -10.19
CA PRO A 251 -4.86 -37.23 -10.74
C PRO A 251 -4.18 -35.87 -10.60
N ILE A 252 -2.85 -35.88 -10.66
CA ILE A 252 -2.02 -34.69 -10.81
C ILE A 252 -1.66 -34.57 -12.30
N LEU A 253 -1.72 -33.37 -12.88
CA LEU A 253 -1.19 -33.17 -14.24
C LEU A 253 0.29 -32.81 -14.15
N ALA A 254 1.17 -33.63 -14.73
CA ALA A 254 2.60 -33.35 -14.85
C ALA A 254 2.92 -32.92 -16.28
N ILE A 255 3.43 -31.70 -16.45
CA ILE A 255 3.82 -31.13 -17.75
C ILE A 255 5.35 -31.05 -17.80
N VAL A 256 5.97 -31.88 -18.64
CA VAL A 256 7.43 -31.93 -18.82
C VAL A 256 7.78 -31.25 -20.14
N GLY A 257 8.80 -30.40 -20.17
CA GLY A 257 9.28 -29.82 -21.42
C GLY A 257 10.41 -28.82 -21.23
N GLY A 258 11.10 -28.48 -22.33
CA GLY A 258 12.17 -27.49 -22.31
C GLY A 258 11.73 -26.09 -21.86
N THR A 259 12.71 -25.22 -21.59
CA THR A 259 12.47 -23.81 -21.28
C THR A 259 11.77 -23.13 -22.46
N ARG A 260 10.90 -22.14 -22.19
CA ARG A 260 10.14 -21.37 -23.20
C ARG A 260 9.14 -22.14 -24.06
N LEU A 261 8.80 -23.39 -23.73
CA LEU A 261 7.70 -24.10 -24.41
C LEU A 261 6.30 -23.66 -23.94
N GLY A 262 6.21 -22.76 -22.95
CA GLY A 262 4.94 -22.23 -22.42
C GLY A 262 4.26 -23.12 -21.37
N LYS A 263 5.03 -23.91 -20.62
CA LYS A 263 4.51 -24.82 -19.57
C LYS A 263 3.63 -24.12 -18.54
N SER A 264 4.15 -23.06 -17.92
CA SER A 264 3.43 -22.29 -16.89
C SER A 264 2.18 -21.63 -17.47
N MET A 265 2.27 -21.10 -18.70
CA MET A 265 1.10 -20.53 -19.40
C MET A 265 0.00 -21.56 -19.69
N LEU A 266 0.37 -22.79 -20.10
CA LEU A 266 -0.58 -23.88 -20.27
C LEU A 266 -1.21 -24.28 -18.93
N ALA A 267 -0.43 -24.37 -17.85
CA ALA A 267 -0.94 -24.66 -16.52
C ALA A 267 -1.96 -23.60 -16.05
N VAL A 268 -1.68 -22.31 -16.31
CA VAL A 268 -2.60 -21.19 -16.06
C VAL A 268 -3.90 -21.34 -16.84
N ASP A 269 -3.84 -21.62 -18.15
CA ASP A 269 -5.04 -21.84 -18.98
C ASP A 269 -5.91 -22.98 -18.43
N ILE A 270 -5.28 -24.10 -18.07
CA ILE A 270 -5.96 -25.27 -17.52
C ILE A 270 -6.68 -24.93 -16.22
N LEU A 271 -6.00 -24.26 -15.28
CA LEU A 271 -6.64 -23.90 -14.01
C LEU A 271 -7.73 -22.84 -14.17
N LYS A 272 -7.61 -21.90 -15.13
CA LYS A 272 -8.70 -20.98 -15.47
C LYS A 272 -9.94 -21.73 -15.96
N ARG A 273 -9.77 -22.73 -16.82
CA ARG A 273 -10.88 -23.56 -17.31
C ARG A 273 -11.52 -24.37 -16.20
N ILE A 274 -10.72 -24.98 -15.32
CA ILE A 274 -11.22 -25.71 -14.14
C ILE A 274 -11.92 -24.75 -13.16
N ALA A 275 -11.41 -23.54 -12.96
CA ALA A 275 -12.06 -22.52 -12.13
C ALA A 275 -13.46 -22.18 -12.66
N GLY A 276 -13.62 -22.09 -13.99
CA GLY A 276 -14.92 -21.97 -14.64
C GLY A 276 -15.84 -23.16 -14.34
N CYS A 277 -15.35 -24.40 -14.43
CA CYS A 277 -16.13 -25.60 -14.09
C CYS A 277 -16.57 -25.65 -12.62
N LEU A 278 -15.72 -25.15 -11.71
CA LEU A 278 -15.96 -25.18 -10.26
C LEU A 278 -16.64 -23.90 -9.73
N ASN A 279 -16.88 -22.91 -10.58
CA ASN A 279 -17.38 -21.57 -10.22
C ASN A 279 -16.53 -20.89 -9.13
N LEU A 280 -15.21 -20.83 -9.35
CA LEU A 280 -14.24 -20.24 -8.44
C LEU A 280 -13.50 -19.07 -9.11
N PRO A 281 -13.11 -18.04 -8.34
CA PRO A 281 -12.54 -16.83 -8.91
C PRO A 281 -11.11 -16.98 -9.44
N SER A 282 -10.29 -17.86 -8.87
CA SER A 282 -8.85 -17.86 -9.14
C SER A 282 -8.19 -19.22 -8.89
N PHE A 283 -6.86 -19.24 -8.93
CA PHE A 283 -5.98 -20.35 -8.58
C PHE A 283 -4.72 -19.80 -7.92
N LEU A 284 -3.93 -20.67 -7.28
CA LEU A 284 -2.65 -20.28 -6.68
C LEU A 284 -1.49 -20.81 -7.52
N GLU A 285 -0.47 -19.99 -7.74
CA GLU A 285 0.79 -20.40 -8.37
C GLU A 285 1.91 -20.39 -7.32
N ILE A 286 2.69 -21.46 -7.26
CA ILE A 286 3.78 -21.64 -6.31
C ILE A 286 5.01 -22.10 -7.08
N THR A 287 6.07 -21.31 -7.00
CA THR A 287 7.40 -21.72 -7.45
C THR A 287 7.98 -22.72 -6.45
N VAL A 288 8.26 -23.94 -6.90
CA VAL A 288 8.82 -25.00 -6.05
C VAL A 288 10.34 -25.04 -6.16
N GLU A 289 10.88 -25.01 -7.38
CA GLU A 289 12.33 -25.09 -7.64
C GLU A 289 13.02 -26.19 -6.80
N ASP A 290 14.07 -25.83 -6.04
CA ASP A 290 14.82 -26.72 -5.14
C ASP A 290 14.21 -26.83 -3.73
N SER A 291 13.07 -26.18 -3.46
CA SER A 291 12.40 -26.27 -2.18
C SER A 291 11.67 -27.61 -2.03
N GLU A 292 11.98 -28.35 -0.96
CA GLU A 292 11.19 -29.54 -0.59
C GLU A 292 9.83 -29.18 0.03
N GLN A 293 9.61 -27.91 0.38
CA GLN A 293 8.38 -27.43 1.02
C GLN A 293 7.54 -26.59 0.05
N MET A 294 6.24 -26.87 0.04
CA MET A 294 5.23 -26.04 -0.64
C MET A 294 4.74 -24.97 0.32
N ASP A 295 4.97 -23.69 0.01
CA ASP A 295 4.33 -22.64 0.78
C ASP A 295 2.89 -22.42 0.30
N LEU A 296 1.94 -22.92 1.09
CA LEU A 296 0.52 -22.93 0.82
C LEU A 296 -0.24 -22.00 1.79
N ALA A 297 0.45 -21.02 2.39
CA ALA A 297 -0.13 -20.11 3.36
C ALA A 297 -1.34 -19.36 2.79
N ASP A 298 -1.25 -18.95 1.53
CA ASP A 298 -2.30 -18.20 0.83
C ASP A 298 -3.34 -19.11 0.16
N PHE A 299 -3.22 -20.44 0.27
CA PHE A 299 -4.17 -21.33 -0.37
C PHE A 299 -5.55 -21.29 0.32
N ASP A 300 -6.50 -20.61 -0.31
CA ASP A 300 -7.91 -20.62 0.09
C ASP A 300 -8.75 -21.55 -0.79
N ARG A 301 -9.34 -22.59 -0.18
CA ARG A 301 -10.25 -23.51 -0.87
C ARG A 301 -11.49 -22.79 -1.43
N GLY A 302 -11.98 -21.74 -0.79
CA GLY A 302 -13.13 -20.96 -1.23
C GLY A 302 -12.87 -20.10 -2.46
N GLN A 303 -11.60 -19.83 -2.78
CA GLN A 303 -11.20 -18.96 -3.89
C GLN A 303 -10.47 -19.70 -5.00
N HIS A 304 -9.61 -20.66 -4.63
CA HIS A 304 -8.71 -21.31 -5.56
C HIS A 304 -9.30 -22.61 -6.10
N ALA A 305 -9.33 -22.74 -7.42
CA ALA A 305 -9.71 -23.97 -8.14
C ALA A 305 -8.64 -25.06 -8.07
N GLY A 306 -7.39 -24.66 -7.87
CA GLY A 306 -6.24 -25.54 -7.83
C GLY A 306 -4.96 -24.79 -7.53
N VAL A 307 -3.85 -25.52 -7.66
CA VAL A 307 -2.50 -24.98 -7.51
C VAL A 307 -1.62 -25.37 -8.70
N ILE A 308 -0.78 -24.42 -9.14
CA ILE A 308 0.35 -24.67 -10.03
C ILE A 308 1.59 -24.84 -9.17
N LEU A 309 2.26 -25.97 -9.32
CA LEU A 309 3.60 -26.22 -8.79
C LEU A 309 4.58 -25.98 -9.94
N ASP A 310 5.08 -24.74 -10.06
CA ASP A 310 5.93 -24.34 -11.18
C ASP A 310 7.40 -24.67 -10.90
N GLY A 311 8.07 -25.25 -11.90
CA GLY A 311 9.50 -25.52 -11.86
C GLY A 311 9.91 -26.61 -10.86
N VAL A 312 9.16 -27.71 -10.75
CA VAL A 312 9.49 -28.78 -9.79
C VAL A 312 10.81 -29.47 -10.18
N GLY A 313 11.80 -29.42 -9.28
CA GLY A 313 13.16 -29.92 -9.53
C GLY A 313 13.36 -31.45 -9.49
N ASP A 314 12.40 -32.22 -8.97
CA ASP A 314 12.50 -33.68 -8.85
C ASP A 314 11.14 -34.38 -9.01
N ALA A 315 11.04 -35.35 -9.91
CA ALA A 315 9.81 -36.10 -10.15
C ALA A 315 9.29 -36.85 -8.90
N TYR A 316 10.19 -37.30 -8.01
CA TYR A 316 9.77 -37.96 -6.77
C TYR A 316 9.10 -37.03 -5.76
N PHE A 317 9.18 -35.71 -5.95
CA PHE A 317 8.42 -34.73 -5.19
C PHE A 317 6.92 -35.05 -5.17
N LEU A 318 6.33 -35.42 -6.33
CA LEU A 318 4.91 -35.77 -6.43
C LEU A 318 4.58 -36.99 -5.57
N LYS A 319 5.43 -38.01 -5.61
CA LYS A 319 5.25 -39.26 -4.86
C LYS A 319 5.42 -39.07 -3.36
N ARG A 320 6.36 -38.22 -2.94
CA ARG A 320 6.58 -37.84 -1.54
C ARG A 320 5.37 -37.09 -0.97
N ASN A 321 4.77 -36.21 -1.76
CA ASN A 321 3.62 -35.38 -1.37
C ASN A 321 2.24 -35.95 -1.80
N ARG A 322 2.19 -37.20 -2.29
CA ARG A 322 1.00 -37.81 -2.91
C ARG A 322 -0.29 -37.73 -2.10
N GLU A 323 -0.18 -37.88 -0.78
CA GLU A 323 -1.35 -37.90 0.11
C GLU A 323 -2.05 -36.53 0.16
N VAL A 324 -1.29 -35.46 -0.05
CA VAL A 324 -1.77 -34.08 -0.08
C VAL A 324 -2.23 -33.73 -1.49
N LEU A 325 -1.38 -33.99 -2.49
CA LEU A 325 -1.59 -33.54 -3.87
C LEU A 325 -2.76 -34.21 -4.60
N GLN A 326 -3.15 -35.44 -4.22
CA GLN A 326 -4.27 -36.13 -4.88
C GLN A 326 -5.67 -35.65 -4.42
N GLY A 327 -5.75 -34.55 -3.66
CA GLY A 327 -7.03 -33.90 -3.34
C GLY A 327 -7.96 -34.73 -2.46
N ARG A 328 -7.41 -35.55 -1.56
CA ARG A 328 -8.19 -36.31 -0.58
C ARG A 328 -8.94 -35.35 0.37
N PRO A 329 -10.16 -35.70 0.83
CA PRO A 329 -10.84 -34.98 1.91
C PRO A 329 -10.07 -35.09 3.23
N LYS A 330 -9.04 -34.26 3.39
CA LYS A 330 -8.12 -34.28 4.53
C LYS A 330 -7.63 -32.86 4.81
N ILE A 331 -7.63 -32.50 6.09
CA ILE A 331 -7.01 -31.27 6.56
C ILE A 331 -5.51 -31.54 6.73
N VAL A 332 -4.69 -30.70 6.12
CA VAL A 332 -3.23 -30.72 6.20
C VAL A 332 -2.77 -29.48 6.96
N LYS A 333 -1.65 -29.59 7.67
CA LYS A 333 -0.98 -28.47 8.34
C LYS A 333 0.32 -28.13 7.62
N GLY A 334 0.42 -26.90 7.13
CA GLY A 334 1.65 -26.29 6.61
C GLY A 334 2.47 -25.61 7.71
N ALA A 335 3.69 -25.17 7.38
CA ALA A 335 4.63 -24.47 8.27
C ALA A 335 4.78 -25.12 9.67
N ARG A 336 5.16 -26.40 9.69
CA ARG A 336 5.40 -27.14 10.94
C ARG A 336 6.75 -26.74 11.54
N SER A 337 6.73 -25.93 12.58
CA SER A 337 7.91 -25.57 13.38
C SER A 337 7.78 -26.09 14.82
N ALA A 338 8.87 -26.07 15.59
CA ALA A 338 8.88 -26.54 16.99
C ALA A 338 7.82 -25.84 17.87
N THR A 339 7.49 -24.57 17.57
CA THR A 339 6.52 -23.77 18.33
C THR A 339 5.13 -23.74 17.71
N ASN A 340 4.96 -24.18 16.45
CA ASN A 340 3.72 -24.13 15.67
C ASN A 340 3.03 -22.75 15.56
N VAL A 341 3.69 -21.66 15.94
CA VAL A 341 3.11 -20.30 15.98
C VAL A 341 2.67 -19.82 14.58
N TYR A 342 3.37 -20.28 13.53
CA TYR A 342 3.08 -19.94 12.14
C TYR A 342 2.38 -21.06 11.36
N SER A 343 1.90 -22.11 12.04
CA SER A 343 1.24 -23.23 11.35
C SER A 343 -0.14 -22.83 10.82
N TYR A 344 -0.42 -23.19 9.56
CA TYR A 344 -1.71 -22.94 8.90
C TYR A 344 -2.33 -24.26 8.42
N LYS A 345 -3.65 -24.26 8.23
CA LYS A 345 -4.42 -25.43 7.77
C LYS A 345 -4.91 -25.20 6.35
N TYR A 346 -4.80 -26.24 5.51
CA TYR A 346 -5.32 -26.21 4.14
C TYR A 346 -5.83 -27.59 3.71
N SER A 347 -6.53 -27.64 2.58
CA SER A 347 -6.99 -28.91 1.98
C SER A 347 -7.19 -28.76 0.47
N PHE A 348 -6.57 -29.65 -0.31
CA PHE A 348 -6.79 -29.74 -1.76
C PHE A 348 -8.03 -30.56 -2.14
N CYS A 349 -8.94 -30.82 -1.19
CA CYS A 349 -10.17 -31.57 -1.46
C CYS A 349 -10.92 -30.98 -2.67
N SER A 350 -11.07 -31.77 -3.74
CA SER A 350 -11.69 -31.36 -5.00
C SER A 350 -10.99 -30.22 -5.75
N ARG A 351 -9.68 -30.05 -5.55
CA ARG A 351 -8.86 -29.01 -6.19
C ARG A 351 -7.82 -29.63 -7.11
N ALA A 352 -7.59 -28.97 -8.23
CA ALA A 352 -6.64 -29.43 -9.23
C ALA A 352 -5.20 -29.16 -8.81
N VAL A 353 -4.28 -30.05 -9.20
CA VAL A 353 -2.84 -29.85 -9.05
C VAL A 353 -2.20 -30.03 -10.42
N VAL A 354 -1.52 -28.98 -10.89
CA VAL A 354 -0.72 -29.00 -12.11
C VAL A 354 0.73 -28.75 -11.72
N ALA A 355 1.64 -29.64 -12.12
CA ALA A 355 3.07 -29.52 -11.85
C ALA A 355 3.83 -29.40 -13.16
N THR A 356 4.72 -28.42 -13.25
CA THR A 356 5.60 -28.25 -14.42
C THR A 356 7.02 -28.71 -14.08
N PHE A 357 7.68 -29.33 -15.06
CA PHE A 357 9.05 -29.81 -14.94
C PHE A 357 9.87 -29.36 -16.14
N ASP A 358 11.04 -28.78 -15.87
CA ASP A 358 12.06 -28.58 -16.89
C ASP A 358 12.80 -29.89 -17.17
N LEU A 359 13.40 -30.01 -18.36
CA LEU A 359 14.18 -31.20 -18.76
C LEU A 359 15.39 -31.47 -17.87
N GLY A 360 15.84 -30.48 -17.09
CA GLY A 360 16.91 -30.61 -16.11
C GLY A 360 16.46 -31.18 -14.76
N ALA A 361 15.16 -31.40 -14.54
CA ALA A 361 14.66 -31.95 -13.28
C ALA A 361 15.18 -33.38 -13.05
N SER A 362 15.44 -33.70 -11.79
CA SER A 362 15.89 -35.02 -11.37
C SER A 362 14.80 -36.08 -11.52
N ASN A 363 15.21 -37.31 -11.81
CA ASN A 363 14.34 -38.49 -11.84
C ASN A 363 13.15 -38.44 -12.82
N LEU A 364 13.18 -37.61 -13.88
CA LEU A 364 12.09 -37.51 -14.85
C LEU A 364 11.69 -38.84 -15.49
N THR A 365 12.64 -39.76 -15.67
CA THR A 365 12.37 -41.11 -16.20
C THR A 365 11.41 -41.90 -15.30
N ALA A 366 11.37 -41.62 -13.99
CA ALA A 366 10.45 -42.23 -13.04
C ALA A 366 8.97 -41.95 -13.37
N LEU A 367 8.66 -40.83 -14.04
CA LEU A 367 7.29 -40.54 -14.54
C LEU A 367 6.81 -41.58 -15.55
N LYS A 368 7.71 -42.34 -16.18
CA LYS A 368 7.40 -43.39 -17.16
C LYS A 368 7.64 -44.80 -16.64
N SER A 369 8.35 -44.98 -15.51
CA SER A 369 8.78 -46.31 -15.04
C SER A 369 8.39 -46.67 -13.61
N ASP A 370 8.18 -45.70 -12.72
CA ASP A 370 7.79 -45.96 -11.33
C ASP A 370 6.30 -46.32 -11.27
N HIS A 371 5.94 -47.44 -10.63
CA HIS A 371 4.55 -47.92 -10.50
C HIS A 371 3.54 -46.84 -10.06
N TRP A 372 3.92 -45.94 -9.14
CA TRP A 372 2.98 -44.92 -8.66
C TRP A 372 2.88 -43.75 -9.64
N LEU A 373 4.02 -43.27 -10.15
CA LEU A 373 4.10 -42.10 -11.05
C LEU A 373 3.61 -42.41 -12.47
N GLN A 374 3.82 -43.62 -12.99
CA GLN A 374 3.37 -44.00 -14.33
C GLN A 374 1.86 -44.27 -14.41
N ASN A 375 1.20 -44.44 -13.26
CA ASN A 375 -0.22 -44.75 -13.20
C ASN A 375 -1.05 -43.50 -13.53
N ARG A 376 -1.78 -43.56 -14.65
CA ARG A 376 -2.60 -42.45 -15.17
C ARG A 376 -3.68 -41.94 -14.20
N ASN A 377 -4.14 -42.79 -13.26
CA ASN A 377 -5.09 -42.38 -12.23
C ASN A 377 -4.44 -41.56 -11.10
N ASN A 378 -3.11 -41.63 -10.97
CA ASN A 378 -2.34 -40.84 -10.01
C ASN A 378 -1.73 -39.59 -10.66
N VAL A 379 -1.09 -39.77 -11.82
CA VAL A 379 -0.41 -38.71 -12.56
C VAL A 379 -0.75 -38.85 -14.04
N GLN A 380 -1.28 -37.79 -14.63
CA GLN A 380 -1.45 -37.66 -16.07
C GLN A 380 -0.24 -36.90 -16.61
N LEU A 381 0.51 -37.52 -17.52
CA LEU A 381 1.77 -36.99 -18.03
C LEU A 381 1.58 -36.37 -19.41
N LEU A 382 1.96 -35.10 -19.55
CA LEU A 382 2.11 -34.42 -20.84
C LEU A 382 3.58 -34.10 -21.06
N TRP A 383 4.17 -34.70 -22.10
CA TRP A 383 5.53 -34.38 -22.53
C TRP A 383 5.48 -33.45 -23.73
N LEU A 384 6.03 -32.25 -23.59
CA LEU A 384 6.04 -31.23 -24.63
C LEU A 384 7.32 -31.31 -25.45
N GLU A 385 7.15 -31.48 -26.76
CA GLU A 385 8.24 -31.46 -27.75
C GLU A 385 8.32 -30.13 -28.51
N ALA A 386 7.25 -29.33 -28.46
CA ALA A 386 7.13 -28.06 -29.15
C ALA A 386 6.34 -27.05 -28.30
N PRO A 387 6.40 -25.75 -28.62
CA PRO A 387 5.66 -24.75 -27.88
C PRO A 387 4.14 -25.01 -27.88
N VAL A 388 3.50 -24.71 -26.76
CA VAL A 388 2.05 -24.94 -26.53
C VAL A 388 1.17 -23.95 -27.28
N TYR A 389 1.71 -22.86 -27.79
CA TYR A 389 0.96 -21.85 -28.53
C TYR A 389 0.98 -22.12 -30.04
N ARG A 390 -0.11 -21.75 -30.72
CA ARG A 390 -0.17 -21.68 -32.18
C ARG A 390 0.57 -20.43 -32.63
N GLN A 391 1.59 -20.60 -33.48
CA GLN A 391 2.21 -19.44 -34.12
C GLN A 391 1.17 -18.78 -35.03
N PRO A 392 1.14 -17.43 -35.13
CA PRO A 392 0.37 -16.78 -36.18
C PRO A 392 0.85 -17.35 -37.51
N SER A 393 -0.07 -17.81 -38.35
CA SER A 393 0.27 -18.09 -39.74
C SER A 393 0.80 -16.79 -40.33
N LEU A 394 2.11 -16.74 -40.63
CA LEU A 394 2.64 -15.71 -41.50
C LEU A 394 1.76 -15.76 -42.77
N PRO A 395 1.20 -14.64 -43.23
CA PRO A 395 0.48 -14.65 -44.49
C PRO A 395 1.43 -15.26 -45.52
N THR A 396 1.00 -16.37 -46.13
CA THR A 396 1.67 -16.97 -47.27
C THR A 396 1.95 -15.80 -48.22
N PRO A 397 3.20 -15.57 -48.68
CA PRO A 397 3.41 -14.62 -49.75
C PRO A 397 2.46 -15.08 -50.86
N ALA A 398 1.45 -14.27 -51.16
CA ALA A 398 0.70 -14.47 -52.38
C ALA A 398 1.76 -14.61 -53.47
N ALA A 399 1.68 -15.67 -54.27
CA ALA A 399 2.58 -15.83 -55.40
C ALA A 399 2.61 -14.49 -56.13
N ASP A 400 3.78 -13.83 -56.09
CA ASP A 400 3.98 -12.53 -56.69
C ASP A 400 3.72 -12.70 -58.19
N VAL A 401 2.49 -12.43 -58.63
CA VAL A 401 2.21 -12.02 -60.00
C VAL A 401 2.89 -10.66 -60.11
N TRP A 402 4.11 -10.70 -60.63
CA TRP A 402 4.95 -9.55 -60.84
C TRP A 402 4.30 -8.63 -61.87
N ASN A 403 3.48 -7.70 -61.40
CA ASN A 403 3.07 -6.54 -62.18
C ASN A 403 3.89 -5.35 -61.67
N GLY A 404 4.83 -4.94 -62.50
CA GLY A 404 5.77 -3.87 -62.19
C GLY A 404 5.06 -2.57 -61.80
N SER A 405 5.49 -1.99 -60.70
CA SER A 405 5.76 -0.56 -60.58
C SER A 405 6.51 -0.35 -59.26
N GLU A 406 7.68 0.26 -59.38
CA GLU A 406 8.47 0.73 -58.26
C GLU A 406 7.71 1.86 -57.56
N ASP A 407 7.38 1.69 -56.27
CA ASP A 407 7.46 2.84 -55.36
C ASP A 407 7.51 2.44 -53.87
N GLY A 408 8.46 3.06 -53.14
CA GLY A 408 8.33 3.34 -51.70
C GLY A 408 8.36 2.20 -50.66
N ARG A 409 9.40 1.35 -50.60
CA ARG A 409 9.62 0.44 -49.44
C ARG A 409 10.05 1.20 -48.17
N ARG A 410 9.08 1.58 -47.31
CA ARG A 410 9.33 1.79 -45.87
C ARG A 410 9.55 0.43 -45.18
N LYS A 411 10.81 0.07 -44.97
CA LYS A 411 11.21 -1.07 -44.12
C LYS A 411 10.80 -0.78 -42.66
N ARG A 412 9.77 -1.46 -42.14
CA ARG A 412 9.58 -1.59 -40.68
C ARG A 412 10.71 -2.47 -40.14
N ARG A 413 11.60 -1.86 -39.38
CA ARG A 413 12.73 -2.51 -38.72
C ARG A 413 12.18 -3.33 -37.54
N TRP A 414 12.33 -4.65 -37.59
CA TRP A 414 12.19 -5.52 -36.43
C TRP A 414 13.25 -5.11 -35.40
N ILE A 415 12.83 -4.74 -34.19
CA ILE A 415 13.73 -4.54 -33.06
C ILE A 415 13.84 -5.90 -32.36
N GLY A 416 14.86 -6.68 -32.74
CA GLY A 416 15.32 -7.79 -31.92
C GLY A 416 15.94 -7.23 -30.63
N SER A 417 15.63 -7.87 -29.49
CA SER A 417 16.24 -7.53 -28.21
C SER A 417 17.77 -7.49 -28.30
N PRO A 418 18.43 -6.57 -27.59
CA PRO A 418 19.87 -6.36 -27.70
C PRO A 418 20.66 -7.59 -27.23
N ALA A 419 21.77 -7.85 -27.91
CA ALA A 419 22.74 -8.87 -27.54
C ALA A 419 23.30 -8.58 -26.14
N ARG A 420 23.33 -9.61 -25.27
CA ARG A 420 24.12 -9.58 -24.04
C ARG A 420 25.59 -9.56 -24.43
N VAL A 421 26.28 -8.47 -24.11
CA VAL A 421 27.75 -8.45 -24.07
C VAL A 421 28.16 -9.26 -22.84
N LEU A 422 28.79 -10.40 -23.09
CA LEU A 422 29.55 -11.14 -22.10
C LEU A 422 30.97 -10.56 -22.12
N ASP A 423 31.31 -9.73 -21.15
CA ASP A 423 32.71 -9.40 -20.89
C ASP A 423 33.32 -10.51 -20.04
N PHE A 424 34.11 -11.35 -20.71
CA PHE A 424 35.15 -12.15 -20.09
C PHE A 424 36.51 -11.47 -20.36
N GLY A 425 37.22 -11.14 -19.29
CA GLY A 425 38.65 -10.78 -19.29
C GLY A 425 39.04 -10.44 -17.85
N ALA A 426 39.64 -11.35 -17.07
CA ALA A 426 41.06 -11.74 -17.14
C ALA A 426 42.01 -10.55 -16.98
N SER A 427 42.24 -10.16 -15.72
CA SER A 427 43.50 -9.70 -15.13
C SER A 427 43.38 -9.78 -13.62
#